data_AF-A0A0B7BMJ9-F1
#
_entry.id   AF-A0A0B7BMJ9-F1
#
_cell.length_a   1.000
_cell.length_b   1.000
_cell.length_c   1.000
_cell.angle_alpha   90.00
_cell.angle_beta   90.00
_cell.angle_gamma   90.00
#
_symmetry.space_group_name_H-M   'P 1'
#
loop_
_entity.id
_entity.type
_entity.pdbx_description
1 polymer ?
#
loop_
_entity_poly.entity_id
_entity_poly.type
_entity_poly.pdbx_seq_one_letter_code
_entity_poly.pdbx_strand_id
1 'polypeptide(L)'
;MQEKTTKLETVSQQLGLTIHGEKTKIMRLNAGSRDPILLRGSPLKEVDTFTYLGSVINIQGGSDEDVSVRIQKARSAFAILKNIW
;
A
#
# COMPACT_ATOMS: atom_id res chain seq x y z
N MET A 1 14.97 5.50 5.01
CA MET A 1 13.99 4.39 4.83
C MET A 1 14.66 3.03 4.83
N GLN A 2 15.80 2.85 4.14
CA GLN A 2 16.57 1.59 4.16
C GLN A 2 16.83 1.05 5.56
N GLU A 3 17.36 1.88 6.47
CA GLU A 3 17.65 1.49 7.85
C GLU A 3 16.43 0.91 8.59
N LYS A 4 15.25 1.54 8.42
CA LYS A 4 13.99 1.06 9.02
C LYS A 4 13.60 -0.30 8.46
N THR A 5 13.75 -0.51 7.15
CA THR A 5 13.46 -1.81 6.50
C THR A 5 14.43 -2.89 6.98
N THR A 6 15.72 -2.59 7.10
CA THR A 6 16.72 -3.53 7.64
C THR A 6 16.40 -3.89 9.09
N LYS A 7 16.09 -2.90 9.94
CA LYS A 7 15.72 -3.14 11.35
C LYS A 7 14.45 -3.98 11.46
N LEU A 8 13.43 -3.69 10.66
CA LEU A 8 12.18 -4.46 10.63
C LEU A 8 12.44 -5.91 10.23
N GLU A 9 13.30 -6.16 9.25
CA GLU A 9 13.68 -7.50 8.82
C GLU A 9 14.41 -8.26 9.94
N THR A 10 15.39 -7.63 10.60
CA THR A 10 16.12 -8.25 11.73
C THR A 10 15.18 -8.64 12.86
N VAL A 11 14.29 -7.73 13.29
CA VAL A 11 13.33 -8.01 14.37
C VAL A 11 12.31 -9.07 13.95
N SER A 12 11.84 -9.03 12.70
CA SER A 12 10.94 -10.05 12.16
C SER A 12 11.58 -11.44 12.22
N GLN A 13 12.85 -11.57 11.79
CA GLN A 13 13.59 -12.83 11.85
C GLN A 13 13.77 -13.33 13.29
N GLN A 14 14.06 -12.45 14.26
CA GLN A 14 14.15 -12.81 15.68
C GLN A 14 12.83 -13.39 16.22
N LEU A 15 11.70 -12.96 15.68
CA LEU A 15 10.36 -13.45 16.02
C LEU A 15 9.94 -14.67 15.17
N GLY A 16 10.81 -15.21 14.32
CA GLY A 16 10.48 -16.30 13.41
C GLY A 16 9.60 -15.89 12.21
N LEU A 17 9.48 -14.60 11.94
CA LEU A 17 8.73 -14.04 10.82
C LEU A 17 9.64 -13.75 9.62
N THR A 18 9.08 -13.89 8.41
CA THR A 18 9.77 -13.61 7.15
C THR A 18 9.00 -12.57 6.36
N ILE A 19 9.66 -11.47 5.97
CA ILE A 19 9.06 -10.46 5.10
C ILE A 19 8.99 -10.98 3.66
N HIS A 20 7.81 -10.92 3.07
CA HIS A 20 7.57 -11.32 1.69
C HIS A 20 7.84 -10.15 0.74
N GLY A 21 9.03 -10.12 0.12
CA GLY A 21 9.48 -9.01 -0.73
C GLY A 21 8.53 -8.60 -1.85
N GLU A 22 7.82 -9.55 -2.48
CA GLU A 22 6.87 -9.21 -3.54
C GLU A 22 5.59 -8.55 -3.02
N LYS A 23 5.17 -8.84 -1.78
CA LYS A 23 3.96 -8.25 -1.17
C LYS A 23 4.29 -6.90 -0.52
N THR A 24 5.52 -6.73 -0.07
CA THR A 24 6.01 -5.47 0.48
C THR A 24 6.23 -4.45 -0.64
N LYS A 25 5.56 -3.31 -0.52
CA LYS A 25 5.67 -2.19 -1.45
C LYS A 25 6.15 -0.94 -0.71
N ILE A 26 6.82 -0.06 -1.42
CA ILE A 26 7.24 1.26 -0.92
C ILE A 26 6.31 2.30 -1.52
N MET A 27 5.79 3.19 -0.68
CA MET A 27 5.12 4.41 -1.10
C MET A 27 5.88 5.58 -0.47
N ARG A 28 6.21 6.61 -1.26
CA ARG A 28 6.94 7.78 -0.79
C ARG A 28 6.03 8.99 -0.73
N LEU A 29 5.92 9.57 0.46
CA LEU A 29 5.22 10.82 0.70
C LEU A 29 6.26 11.89 1.01
N ASN A 30 6.30 12.96 0.21
CA ASN A 30 7.18 14.12 0.42
C ASN A 30 8.66 13.77 0.66
N ALA A 31 9.16 12.70 0.03
CA ALA A 31 10.53 12.22 0.23
C ALA A 31 11.51 12.92 -0.72
N GLY A 32 12.61 13.48 -0.18
CA GLY A 32 13.67 14.12 -0.97
C GLY A 32 14.62 13.15 -1.69
N SER A 33 14.68 11.88 -1.26
CA SER A 33 15.52 10.83 -1.87
C SER A 33 14.67 9.75 -2.53
N ARG A 34 15.11 9.34 -3.73
CA ARG A 34 14.56 8.25 -4.55
C ARG A 34 15.45 7.01 -4.55
N ASP A 35 16.34 6.89 -3.56
CA ASP A 35 17.23 5.73 -3.47
C ASP A 35 16.41 4.44 -3.31
N PRO A 36 16.71 3.38 -4.09
CA PRO A 36 16.03 2.10 -3.96
C PRO A 36 16.13 1.55 -2.54
N ILE A 37 15.06 0.93 -2.07
CA ILE A 37 15.07 0.22 -0.79
C ILE A 37 15.23 -1.26 -1.08
N LEU A 38 16.29 -1.85 -0.53
CA LEU A 38 16.66 -3.24 -0.73
C LEU A 38 16.17 -4.09 0.45
N LEU A 39 15.50 -5.20 0.14
CA LEU A 39 15.22 -6.29 1.06
C LEU A 39 16.06 -7.50 0.61
N ARG A 40 17.01 -7.92 1.46
CA ARG A 40 17.91 -9.06 1.17
C ARG A 40 18.63 -8.91 -0.19
N GLY A 41 19.03 -7.69 -0.54
CA GLY A 41 19.71 -7.36 -1.80
C GLY A 41 18.77 -7.17 -3.01
N SER A 42 17.47 -7.44 -2.89
CA SER A 42 16.49 -7.22 -3.96
C SER A 42 15.71 -5.91 -3.73
N PRO A 43 15.51 -5.07 -4.76
CA PRO A 43 14.74 -3.84 -4.61
C PRO A 43 13.25 -4.12 -4.39
N LEU A 44 12.66 -3.41 -3.43
CA LEU A 44 11.21 -3.41 -3.22
C LEU A 44 10.51 -2.55 -4.27
N LYS A 45 9.35 -3.00 -4.74
CA LYS A 45 8.56 -2.26 -5.74
C LYS A 45 7.98 -1.00 -5.12
N GLU A 46 8.23 0.13 -5.78
CA GLU A 46 7.61 1.42 -5.46
C GLU A 46 6.23 1.52 -6.12
N VAL A 47 5.26 2.10 -5.42
CA VAL A 47 3.87 2.28 -5.87
C VAL A 47 3.34 3.65 -5.47
N ASP A 48 2.52 4.23 -6.35
CA ASP A 48 1.87 5.52 -6.10
C ASP A 48 0.54 5.40 -5.35
N THR A 49 0.00 4.18 -5.28
CA THR A 49 -1.27 3.87 -4.62
C THR A 49 -1.19 2.52 -3.93
N PHE A 50 -1.80 2.43 -2.75
CA PHE A 50 -1.84 1.21 -1.95
C PHE A 50 -3.19 1.11 -1.23
N THR A 51 -3.78 -0.08 -1.23
CA THR A 51 -5.01 -0.33 -0.46
C THR A 51 -4.64 -0.89 0.90
N TYR A 52 -4.94 -0.13 1.96
CA TYR A 52 -4.72 -0.55 3.34
C TYR A 52 -6.07 -0.65 4.06
N LEU A 53 -6.40 -1.85 4.56
CA LEU A 53 -7.63 -2.14 5.29
C LEU A 53 -8.92 -1.64 4.61
N GLY A 54 -8.95 -1.69 3.27
CA GLY A 54 -10.09 -1.27 2.46
C GLY A 54 -10.07 0.19 2.01
N SER A 55 -9.19 1.02 2.55
CA SER A 55 -8.97 2.41 2.12
C SER A 55 -7.86 2.51 1.08
N VAL A 56 -8.07 3.32 0.06
CA VAL A 56 -7.08 3.66 -0.96
C VAL A 56 -6.25 4.83 -0.47
N ILE A 57 -4.94 4.62 -0.32
CA ILE A 57 -3.97 5.65 0.03
C ILE A 57 -3.16 5.96 -1.23
N ASN A 58 -2.96 7.23 -1.54
CA ASN A 58 -2.15 7.69 -2.67
C ASN A 58 -1.02 8.65 -2.21
N ILE A 59 -0.08 8.92 -3.12
CA ILE A 59 1.06 9.81 -2.83
C ILE A 59 0.67 11.28 -2.63
N GLN A 60 -0.50 11.68 -3.14
CA GLN A 60 -1.04 13.03 -2.97
C GLN A 60 -1.54 13.28 -1.54
N GLY A 61 -1.78 12.21 -0.77
CA GLY A 61 -2.19 12.29 0.64
C GLY A 61 -3.64 12.73 0.86
N GLY A 62 -4.43 12.84 -0.21
CA GLY A 62 -5.84 13.21 -0.16
C GLY A 62 -6.76 12.00 -0.05
N SER A 63 -7.99 12.21 0.45
CA SER A 63 -9.02 11.17 0.52
C SER A 63 -9.90 11.10 -0.74
N ASP A 64 -9.71 12.00 -1.71
CA ASP A 64 -10.58 12.13 -2.88
C ASP A 64 -10.70 10.83 -3.68
N GLU A 65 -9.59 10.15 -3.91
CA GLU A 65 -9.57 8.85 -4.59
C GLU A 65 -10.34 7.78 -3.81
N ASP A 66 -10.14 7.71 -2.49
CA ASP A 66 -10.83 6.74 -1.63
C ASP A 66 -12.35 7.00 -1.62
N VAL A 67 -12.75 8.27 -1.48
CA VAL A 67 -14.16 8.70 -1.51
C VAL A 67 -14.78 8.34 -2.86
N SER A 68 -14.09 8.65 -3.96
CA SER A 68 -14.53 8.32 -5.32
C SER A 68 -14.75 6.82 -5.49
N VAL A 69 -13.77 5.99 -5.08
CA VAL A 69 -13.86 4.52 -5.15
C VAL A 69 -15.02 3.99 -4.32
N ARG A 70 -15.25 4.53 -3.12
CA ARG A 70 -16.38 4.13 -2.26
C ARG A 70 -17.73 4.48 -2.88
N ILE A 71 -17.86 5.67 -3.48
CA ILE A 71 -19.07 6.09 -4.20
C ILE A 71 -19.34 5.16 -5.39
N GLN A 72 -18.31 4.82 -6.17
CA GLN A 72 -18.46 3.92 -7.32
C GLN A 72 -18.89 2.50 -6.90
N LYS A 73 -18.32 1.97 -5.81
CA LYS A 73 -18.75 0.69 -5.24
C LYS A 73 -20.21 0.72 -4.80
N ALA A 74 -20.62 1.76 -4.09
CA ALA A 74 -22.01 1.93 -3.66
C ALA A 74 -22.96 2.03 -4.87
N ARG A 75 -22.63 2.87 -5.86
CA ARG A 75 -23.41 3.01 -7.10
C ARG A 75 -23.58 1.66 -7.82
N SER A 76 -22.51 0.87 -7.91
CA SER A 76 -22.54 -0.45 -8.53
C SER A 76 -23.46 -1.42 -7.76
N ALA A 77 -23.41 -1.41 -6.43
CA ALA A 77 -24.30 -2.22 -5.61
C ALA A 77 -25.78 -1.82 -5.78
N PHE A 78 -26.08 -0.51 -5.78
CA PHE A 78 -27.44 -0.01 -6.01
C PHE A 78 -27.95 -0.34 -7.42
N ALA A 79 -27.09 -0.28 -8.44
CA ALA A 79 -27.47 -0.65 -9.80
C ALA A 79 -27.89 -2.12 -9.91
N ILE A 80 -27.22 -3.02 -9.19
CA ILE A 80 -27.58 -4.44 -9.12
C ILE A 80 -28.93 -4.62 -8.40
N LEU A 81 -29.13 -3.93 -7.26
CA LEU A 81 -30.35 -4.05 -6.46
C LEU A 81 -31.60 -3.50 -7.17
N LYS A 82 -31.44 -2.56 -8.10
CA LYS A 82 -32.55 -2.03 -8.92
C LYS A 82 -33.25 -3.10 -9.76
N ASN A 83 -32.59 -4.20 -10.08
CA ASN A 83 -33.24 -5.30 -10.81
C ASN A 83 -34.06 -6.23 -9.88
N ILE A 84 -33.95 -6.04 -8.56
CA ILE A 84 -34.60 -6.88 -7.53
C ILE A 84 -35.80 -6.15 -6.92
N TRP A 85 -35.68 -4.84 -6.69
CA TRP A 85 -36.72 -3.95 -6.16
C TRP A 85 -37.45 -3.20 -7.27
#